data_AF-W6VAX5-F1
#
_entry.id   AF-W6VAX5-F1
#
_cell.length_a   1.000
_cell.length_b   1.000
_cell.length_c   1.000
_cell.angle_alpha   90.00
_cell.angle_beta   90.00
_cell.angle_gamma   90.00
#
_symmetry.space_group_name_H-M   'P 1'
#
loop_
_entity.id
_entity.type
_entity.pdbx_description
1 polymer ?
#
loop_
_entity_poly.entity_id
_entity_poly.type
_entity_poly.pdbx_seq_one_letter_code
_entity_poly.pdbx_strand_id
1 'polypeptide(L)' 'MKTLISLFLTVVATSALAAGNEPAATSYNPTQPLDIAEVVSVSNTATACGVVPAAMEYVDHQGQTHRVTYEVMGDCTSNL' A
#
# COMPACT_ATOMS: atom_id res chain seq x y z
N MET A 1 -48.53 30.31 24.79
CA MET A 1 -47.94 29.21 23.99
C MET A 1 -47.21 29.81 22.80
N LYS A 2 -45.87 29.68 22.73
CA LYS A 2 -45.03 29.61 21.50
C LYS A 2 -43.56 29.85 21.93
N THR A 3 -42.84 28.78 22.25
CA THR A 3 -41.38 28.81 22.42
C THR A 3 -40.76 28.39 21.08
N LEU A 4 -40.04 29.30 20.44
CA LEU A 4 -39.30 29.03 19.20
C LEU A 4 -37.98 28.35 19.58
N ILE A 5 -37.88 27.05 19.33
CA ILE A 5 -36.67 26.25 19.58
C ILE A 5 -35.74 26.44 18.39
N SER A 6 -34.63 27.15 18.59
CA SER A 6 -33.58 27.34 17.60
C SER A 6 -32.72 26.08 17.53
N LEU A 7 -32.74 25.39 16.39
CA LEU A 7 -31.95 24.18 16.14
C LEU A 7 -30.57 24.58 15.58
N PHE A 8 -29.56 24.64 16.44
CA PHE A 8 -28.18 24.83 16.01
C PHE A 8 -27.59 23.49 15.54
N LEU A 9 -27.35 23.37 14.23
CA LEU A 9 -26.70 22.22 13.62
C LEU A 9 -25.18 22.45 13.62
N THR A 10 -24.48 21.94 14.63
CA THR A 10 -23.01 21.99 14.69
C THR A 10 -22.44 20.89 13.80
N VAL A 11 -21.96 21.27 12.61
CA VAL A 11 -21.19 20.37 11.74
C VAL A 11 -19.75 20.31 12.29
N VAL A 12 -19.39 19.19 12.90
CA VAL A 12 -18.01 18.90 13.29
C VAL A 12 -17.33 18.29 12.07
N ALA A 13 -16.47 19.08 11.38
CA ALA A 13 -15.64 18.56 10.31
C ALA A 13 -14.42 17.85 10.92
N THR A 14 -14.49 16.53 11.06
CA THR A 14 -13.35 15.72 11.48
C THR A 14 -12.42 15.52 10.28
N SER A 15 -11.33 16.27 10.21
CA SER A 15 -10.25 15.99 9.27
C SER A 15 -9.46 14.78 9.76
N ALA A 16 -9.68 13.61 9.14
CA ALA A 16 -8.83 12.44 9.36
C ALA A 16 -7.46 12.70 8.69
N LEU A 17 -6.42 12.90 9.51
CA LEU A 17 -5.04 12.78 9.05
C LEU A 17 -4.75 11.29 8.87
N ALA A 18 -4.62 10.84 7.63
CA ALA A 18 -4.09 9.52 7.34
C ALA A 18 -2.61 9.52 7.74
N ALA A 19 -2.31 9.11 8.98
CA ALA A 19 -0.97 8.69 9.34
C ALA A 19 -0.66 7.48 8.44
N GLY A 20 0.41 7.56 7.65
CA GLY A 20 0.82 6.52 6.70
C GLY A 20 1.19 5.23 7.43
N ASN A 21 0.19 4.41 7.74
CA ASN A 21 0.35 3.04 8.20
C ASN A 21 0.59 2.17 6.95
N GLU A 22 1.75 2.34 6.33
CA GLU A 22 2.19 1.40 5.30
C GLU A 22 2.25 -0.01 5.91
N PRO A 23 1.67 -1.03 5.25
CA PRO A 23 1.71 -2.39 5.77
C PRO A 23 3.15 -2.84 6.02
N ALA A 24 3.36 -3.52 7.16
CA ALA A 24 4.64 -4.13 7.44
C ALA A 24 4.95 -5.18 6.35
N ALA A 25 6.13 -5.08 5.74
CA ALA A 25 6.53 -6.01 4.69
C ALA A 25 6.70 -7.42 5.25
N THR A 26 6.06 -8.40 4.62
CA THR A 26 6.23 -9.82 4.93
C THR A 26 7.03 -10.50 3.83
N SER A 27 7.94 -11.42 4.18
CA SER A 27 8.66 -12.19 3.16
C SER A 27 7.67 -13.02 2.34
N TYR A 28 7.78 -12.96 1.02
CA TYR A 28 7.01 -13.79 0.11
C TYR A 28 7.34 -15.27 0.30
N ASN A 29 6.31 -16.11 0.32
CA ASN A 29 6.43 -17.56 0.33
C ASN A 29 5.93 -18.13 -1.01
N PRO A 30 6.81 -18.72 -1.85
CA PRO A 30 6.42 -19.21 -3.18
C PRO A 30 5.48 -20.42 -3.17
N THR A 31 5.30 -21.07 -2.01
CA THR A 31 4.33 -22.18 -1.87
C THR A 31 2.91 -21.71 -1.59
N GLN A 32 2.73 -20.41 -1.29
CA GLN A 32 1.44 -19.81 -0.99
C GLN A 32 1.10 -18.76 -2.06
N PRO A 33 0.06 -18.99 -2.88
CA PRO A 33 -0.36 -18.00 -3.85
C PRO A 33 -0.88 -16.74 -3.13
N LEU A 34 -0.51 -15.57 -3.64
CA LEU A 34 -1.01 -14.29 -3.17
C LEU A 34 -2.40 -14.03 -3.79
N ASP A 35 -3.32 -13.54 -2.97
CA ASP A 35 -4.62 -13.06 -3.44
C ASP A 35 -4.48 -11.60 -3.93
N ILE A 36 -4.17 -11.42 -5.21
CA ILE A 36 -3.91 -10.09 -5.79
C ILE A 36 -5.10 -9.69 -6.66
N ALA A 37 -5.79 -8.61 -6.29
CA ALA A 37 -6.77 -7.93 -7.13
C ALA A 37 -6.14 -6.79 -7.93
N GLU A 38 -5.25 -6.00 -7.30
CA GLU A 38 -4.54 -4.87 -7.93
C GLU A 38 -3.12 -4.73 -7.39
N VAL A 39 -2.14 -4.46 -8.26
CA VAL A 39 -0.78 -4.10 -7.85
C VAL A 39 -0.68 -2.59 -7.71
N VAL A 40 -0.34 -2.12 -6.52
CA VAL A 40 -0.24 -0.69 -6.19
C VAL A 40 1.15 -0.16 -6.52
N SER A 41 2.19 -0.86 -6.09
CA SER A 41 3.57 -0.45 -6.30
C SER A 41 4.52 -1.65 -6.35
N VAL A 42 5.62 -1.49 -7.08
CA VAL A 42 6.74 -2.43 -7.10
C VAL A 42 8.02 -1.61 -7.00
N SER A 43 8.99 -2.12 -6.24
CA SER A 43 10.30 -1.49 -6.10
C SER A 43 10.99 -1.36 -7.46
N ASN A 44 11.54 -0.17 -7.74
CA ASN A 44 12.30 0.06 -8.95
C ASN A 44 13.71 -0.55 -8.82
N THR A 45 14.03 -1.51 -9.68
CA THR A 45 15.32 -2.22 -9.71
C THR A 45 16.13 -1.95 -10.98
N ALA A 46 15.82 -0.90 -11.73
CA ALA A 46 16.43 -0.62 -13.04
C ALA A 46 17.94 -0.33 -12.98
N THR A 47 18.45 0.15 -11.85
CA THR A 47 19.87 0.44 -11.64
C THR A 47 20.60 -0.62 -10.82
N ALA A 48 19.87 -1.63 -10.33
CA ALA A 48 20.43 -2.68 -9.50
C ALA A 48 21.11 -3.75 -10.35
N CYS A 49 22.31 -4.15 -9.96
CA CYS A 49 23.03 -5.27 -10.58
C CYS A 49 23.02 -6.49 -9.66
N GLY A 50 22.68 -7.65 -10.22
CA GLY A 50 22.61 -8.91 -9.49
C GLY A 50 21.29 -9.08 -8.73
N VAL A 51 21.28 -10.00 -7.77
CA VAL A 51 20.09 -10.30 -6.96
C VAL A 51 19.94 -9.25 -5.87
N VAL A 52 18.78 -8.58 -5.84
CA VAL A 52 18.46 -7.52 -4.87
C VAL A 52 17.08 -7.70 -4.25
N PRO A 53 16.85 -7.22 -3.02
CA PRO A 53 15.53 -7.22 -2.43
C PRO A 53 14.62 -6.21 -3.15
N ALA A 54 13.42 -6.66 -3.49
CA ALA A 54 12.31 -5.86 -3.96
C ALA A 54 11.12 -5.98 -3.00
N ALA A 55 10.28 -4.96 -2.98
CA ALA A 55 8.99 -4.96 -2.32
C ALA A 55 7.87 -4.73 -3.36
N MET A 56 6.74 -5.37 -3.13
CA MET A 56 5.49 -5.13 -3.85
C MET A 56 4.38 -4.82 -2.86
N GLU A 57 3.61 -3.78 -3.15
CA GLU A 57 2.34 -3.51 -2.48
C GLU A 57 1.19 -3.84 -3.42
N TYR A 58 0.18 -4.51 -2.88
CA TYR A 58 -0.98 -4.94 -3.62
C TYR A 58 -2.24 -4.87 -2.77
N VAL A 59 -3.40 -4.76 -3.43
CA VAL A 59 -4.72 -4.87 -2.82
C VAL A 59 -5.29 -6.25 -3.11
N ASP A 60 -5.83 -6.93 -2.09
CA ASP A 60 -6.49 -8.22 -2.23
C ASP A 60 -7.96 -8.08 -2.69
N HIS A 61 -8.64 -9.20 -2.98
CA HIS A 61 -10.05 -9.16 -3.40
C HIS A 61 -11.02 -8.71 -2.28
N GLN A 62 -10.55 -8.57 -1.05
CA GLN A 62 -11.29 -8.03 0.09
C GLN A 62 -11.05 -6.52 0.28
N GLY A 63 -10.20 -5.91 -0.55
CA GLY A 63 -9.87 -4.48 -0.48
C GLY A 63 -8.78 -4.14 0.55
N GLN A 64 -8.03 -5.12 1.05
CA GLN A 64 -6.93 -4.88 2.00
C GLN A 64 -5.60 -4.71 1.29
N THR A 65 -4.82 -3.71 1.70
CA THR A 65 -3.46 -3.50 1.21
C THR A 65 -2.47 -4.36 1.97
N HIS A 66 -1.65 -5.09 1.21
CA HIS A 66 -0.57 -5.93 1.71
C HIS A 66 0.75 -5.48 1.12
N ARG A 67 1.85 -5.76 1.84
CA ARG A 67 3.21 -5.53 1.36
C ARG A 67 4.04 -6.79 1.53
N VAL A 68 4.67 -7.23 0.44
CA VAL A 68 5.56 -8.40 0.43
C VAL A 68 6.96 -8.03 -0.04
N THR A 69 7.97 -8.74 0.45
CA THR A 69 9.36 -8.63 -0.01
C THR A 69 9.85 -9.94 -0.60
N TYR A 70 10.67 -9.85 -1.65
CA TYR A 70 11.25 -10.98 -2.36
C TYR A 70 12.54 -10.55 -3.05
N GLU A 71 13.33 -11.52 -3.52
CA GLU A 71 14.53 -11.24 -4.30
C GLU A 71 14.23 -11.25 -5.80
N VAL A 72 14.81 -10.29 -6.52
CA VAL A 72 14.75 -10.21 -7.98
C VAL A 72 16.14 -10.00 -8.56
N MET A 73 16.33 -10.42 -9.81
CA MET A 73 17.47 -9.97 -10.60
C MET A 73 17.22 -8.52 -11.01
N GLY A 74 18.13 -7.61 -10.65
CA GLY A 74 18.05 -6.23 -11.08
C GLY A 74 18.34 -6.08 -12.58
N ASP A 75 17.75 -5.05 -13.18
CA ASP A 75 17.75 -4.83 -14.64
C ASP A 75 18.88 -3.92 -15.11
N CYS A 76 20.00 -3.85 -14.37
CA CYS A 76 21.08 -2.96 -14.78
C CYS A 76 21.56 -3.31 -16.19
N THR A 77 21.43 -2.34 -17.09
CA THR A 77 22.05 -2.43 -18.41
C THR A 77 23.47 -1.91 -18.28
N SER A 78 24.43 -2.82 -18.43
CA SER A 78 25.82 -2.41 -18.58
C SER A 78 25.95 -1.77 -19.96
N ASN A 79 26.03 -0.44 -20.04
CA ASN A 79 26.52 0.25 -21.24
C ASN A 79 28.03 -0.05 -21.35
N LEU A 80 28.37 -1.26 -21.82
CA LEU A 80 29.73 -1.66 -22.19
C LEU A 80 29.93 -1.42 -23.68
#